data_AF-A0A1C5LVQ1-F1
#
_entry.id   AF-A0A1C5LVQ1-F1
#
_cell.length_a   1.000
_cell.length_b   1.000
_cell.length_c   1.000
_cell.angle_alpha   90.00
_cell.angle_beta   90.00
_cell.angle_gamma   90.00
#
_symmetry.space_group_name_H-M   'P 1'
#
loop_
_entity.id
_entity.type
_entity.pdbx_description
1 polymer ?
#
loop_
_entity_poly.entity_id
_entity_poly.type
_entity_poly.pdbx_seq_one_letter_code
_entity_poly.pdbx_strand_id
1 'polypeptide(L)'
;MNGELKDFVLRKQDEHTKNLALFKTFERIRYFGKNVFIIGGIDDPDDSDLSGPIEKVIHVAILLACLLLIGGKYWIIKALIVYALIHYILQKLGKYFIDTYKEKLDEIAKECQERLNSFCQEQYQKYEIVWGNEYGEILFDGLMIKNGCFEADLGVECGPIDIYCLSDTVAGERYKAEKAQKYPNGNNVYIDMKKNIASTEFNKKMGVLTLPEKEHECMKFLSTSCQLAIVQAAGNNIVREIHIWQGKLHITMMQAFGRADANIAVYAENAIVNAFGAVEYSCSQIQHQEELVRSCYQSLTE
;
A
#
# COMPACT_ATOMS: atom_id res chain seq x y z
N MET A 1 -3.57 -4.10 16.94
CA MET A 1 -4.31 -3.12 17.73
C MET A 1 -4.59 -3.69 19.11
N ASN A 2 -4.61 -2.88 20.16
CA ASN A 2 -5.08 -3.34 21.47
C ASN A 2 -6.62 -3.50 21.47
N GLY A 3 -7.20 -4.08 22.53
CA GLY A 3 -8.63 -4.34 22.64
C GLY A 3 -9.48 -3.07 22.52
N GLU A 4 -9.13 -2.02 23.25
CA GLU A 4 -9.86 -0.75 23.26
C GLU A 4 -9.88 -0.06 21.89
N LEU A 5 -8.74 -0.05 21.19
CA LEU A 5 -8.65 0.53 19.85
C LEU A 5 -9.42 -0.29 18.82
N LYS A 6 -9.37 -1.62 18.91
CA LYS A 6 -10.14 -2.50 18.05
C LYS A 6 -11.64 -2.27 18.23
N ASP A 7 -12.10 -2.12 19.47
CA ASP A 7 -13.50 -1.83 19.78
C ASP A 7 -13.92 -0.44 19.28
N PHE A 8 -13.04 0.56 19.38
CA PHE A 8 -13.26 1.87 18.76
C PHE A 8 -13.43 1.77 17.24
N VAL A 9 -12.48 1.11 16.56
CA VAL A 9 -12.47 0.96 15.10
C VAL A 9 -13.72 0.24 14.62
N LEU A 10 -14.12 -0.87 15.26
CA LEU A 10 -15.31 -1.63 14.86
C LEU A 10 -16.60 -0.84 15.07
N ARG A 11 -16.74 -0.13 16.21
CA ARG A 11 -17.92 0.73 16.46
C ARG A 11 -18.03 1.85 15.44
N LYS A 12 -16.91 2.53 15.15
CA LYS A 12 -16.89 3.62 14.17
C LYS A 12 -17.10 3.12 12.75
N GLN A 13 -16.61 1.93 12.41
CA GLN A 13 -16.89 1.29 11.12
C GLN A 13 -18.37 0.95 10.94
N ASP A 14 -19.05 0.45 11.97
CA ASP A 14 -20.50 0.20 11.91
C ASP A 14 -21.30 1.50 11.74
N GLU A 15 -20.95 2.55 12.50
CA GLU A 15 -21.55 3.88 12.36
C GLU A 15 -21.33 4.47 10.97
N HIS A 16 -20.10 4.41 10.47
CA HIS A 16 -19.72 4.85 9.13
C HIS A 16 -20.53 4.12 8.05
N THR A 17 -20.64 2.79 8.14
CA THR A 17 -21.33 1.95 7.16
C THR A 17 -22.81 2.32 7.05
N LYS A 18 -23.47 2.56 8.19
CA LYS A 18 -24.87 3.01 8.24
C LYS A 18 -25.05 4.37 7.58
N ASN A 19 -24.20 5.34 7.92
CA ASN A 19 -24.29 6.69 7.35
C ASN A 19 -23.96 6.71 5.85
N LEU A 20 -22.97 5.92 5.41
CA LEU A 20 -22.61 5.79 3.99
C LEU A 20 -23.75 5.16 3.17
N ALA A 21 -24.41 4.14 3.69
CA ALA A 21 -25.57 3.54 3.04
C ALA A 21 -26.72 4.55 2.88
N LEU A 22 -26.99 5.37 3.91
CA LEU A 22 -28.00 6.43 3.84
C LEU A 22 -27.59 7.52 2.86
N PHE A 23 -26.33 7.97 2.90
CA PHE A 23 -25.78 8.93 1.95
C PHE A 23 -25.98 8.47 0.49
N LYS A 24 -25.50 7.28 0.13
CA LYS A 24 -25.67 6.69 -1.22
C LYS A 24 -27.16 6.54 -1.60
N THR A 25 -28.03 6.22 -0.64
CA THR A 25 -29.47 6.14 -0.87
C THR A 25 -30.07 7.51 -1.21
N PHE A 26 -29.70 8.55 -0.49
CA PHE A 26 -30.21 9.90 -0.74
C PHE A 26 -29.59 10.56 -1.99
N GLU A 27 -28.38 10.18 -2.38
CA GLU A 27 -27.82 10.49 -3.71
C GLU A 27 -28.72 9.96 -4.82
N ARG A 28 -29.15 8.70 -4.74
CA ARG A 28 -30.12 8.12 -5.69
C ARG A 28 -31.45 8.86 -5.68
N ILE A 29 -31.99 9.23 -4.50
CA ILE A 29 -33.25 9.99 -4.40
C ILE A 29 -33.12 11.39 -5.02
N ARG A 30 -32.02 12.09 -4.74
CA ARG A 30 -31.76 13.41 -5.33
C ARG A 30 -31.64 13.30 -6.85
N TYR A 31 -30.93 12.29 -7.34
CA TYR A 31 -30.75 12.02 -8.75
C TYR A 31 -32.09 11.73 -9.44
N PHE A 32 -32.91 10.85 -8.86
CA PHE A 32 -34.28 10.56 -9.29
C PHE A 32 -35.11 11.85 -9.38
N GLY A 33 -35.05 12.73 -8.36
CA GLY A 33 -35.74 14.02 -8.37
C GLY A 33 -35.22 15.02 -9.41
N LYS A 34 -33.90 15.05 -9.69
CA LYS A 34 -33.29 15.90 -10.73
C LYS A 34 -33.82 15.52 -12.11
N ASN A 35 -34.02 14.22 -12.36
CA ASN A 35 -34.38 13.69 -13.67
C ASN A 35 -35.90 13.58 -13.86
N VAL A 36 -36.57 14.73 -13.93
CA VAL A 36 -38.02 14.84 -14.10
C VAL A 36 -38.51 14.07 -15.34
N PHE A 37 -37.74 14.00 -16.44
CA PHE A 37 -38.11 13.27 -17.65
C PHE A 37 -36.99 12.34 -18.13
N ILE A 38 -36.94 11.10 -17.62
CA ILE A 38 -36.07 10.03 -18.17
C ILE A 38 -36.68 9.44 -19.46
N ILE A 39 -37.07 10.28 -20.42
CA ILE A 39 -37.56 9.84 -21.75
C ILE A 39 -36.67 10.40 -22.89
N GLY A 40 -35.79 11.36 -22.62
CA GLY A 40 -34.77 11.81 -23.58
C GLY A 40 -33.41 11.83 -22.90
N GLY A 41 -32.53 10.90 -23.28
CA GLY A 41 -31.19 10.77 -22.74
C GLY A 41 -30.36 12.02 -22.95
N ILE A 42 -30.19 12.79 -21.89
CA ILE A 42 -29.00 13.61 -21.69
C ILE A 42 -28.36 13.00 -20.46
N ASP A 43 -27.65 11.89 -20.67
CA ASP A 43 -26.85 11.26 -19.64
C ASP A 43 -25.69 12.23 -19.33
N ASP A 44 -25.67 12.75 -18.11
CA ASP A 44 -24.45 13.34 -17.55
C ASP A 44 -23.44 12.17 -17.44
N PRO A 45 -22.25 12.24 -18.06
CA PRO A 45 -21.31 11.12 -18.10
C PRO A 45 -20.81 10.66 -16.72
N ASP A 46 -20.97 11.49 -15.68
CA ASP A 46 -20.66 11.15 -14.28
C ASP A 46 -21.83 10.45 -13.53
N ASP A 47 -23.03 10.39 -14.13
CA ASP A 47 -24.28 9.97 -13.47
C ASP A 47 -24.87 8.65 -14.05
N SER A 48 -24.17 7.99 -15.00
CA SER A 48 -24.71 6.86 -15.78
C SER A 48 -25.04 5.59 -14.98
N ASP A 49 -24.39 5.39 -13.82
CA ASP A 49 -24.60 4.22 -12.94
C ASP A 49 -25.83 4.34 -12.02
N LEU A 50 -26.47 5.51 -11.97
CA LEU A 50 -27.58 5.78 -11.03
C LEU A 50 -28.98 5.69 -11.68
N SER A 51 -29.07 5.54 -13.02
CA SER A 51 -30.32 5.40 -13.77
C SER A 51 -30.56 3.94 -14.18
N GLY A 52 -31.04 3.12 -13.25
CA GLY A 52 -31.42 1.73 -13.53
C GLY A 52 -32.79 1.57 -14.21
N PRO A 53 -33.12 0.35 -14.68
CA PRO A 53 -34.43 0.02 -15.26
C PRO A 53 -35.59 0.23 -14.28
N ILE A 54 -35.32 0.08 -12.98
CA ILE A 54 -36.30 0.19 -11.91
C ILE A 54 -36.73 1.66 -11.74
N GLU A 55 -35.79 2.60 -11.76
CA GLU A 55 -36.07 4.04 -11.65
C GLU A 55 -37.01 4.50 -12.78
N LYS A 56 -36.78 4.04 -14.01
CA LYS A 56 -37.67 4.36 -15.16
C LYS A 56 -39.09 3.85 -14.95
N VAL A 57 -39.27 2.64 -14.42
CA VAL A 57 -40.58 2.08 -14.08
C VAL A 57 -41.27 2.92 -13.01
N ILE A 58 -40.53 3.38 -11.99
CA ILE A 58 -41.08 4.23 -10.93
C ILE A 58 -41.52 5.60 -11.48
N HIS A 59 -40.73 6.25 -12.36
CA HIS A 59 -41.14 7.49 -13.02
C HIS A 59 -42.45 7.33 -13.78
N VAL A 60 -42.58 6.26 -14.58
CA VAL A 60 -43.81 5.95 -15.34
C VAL A 60 -44.99 5.71 -14.39
N ALA A 61 -44.79 4.97 -13.30
CA ALA A 61 -45.82 4.72 -12.30
C ALA A 61 -46.31 6.00 -11.61
N ILE A 62 -45.40 6.90 -11.20
CA ILE A 62 -45.75 8.19 -10.59
C ILE A 62 -46.50 9.07 -11.59
N LEU A 63 -46.06 9.13 -12.85
CA LEU A 63 -46.74 9.90 -13.90
C LEU A 63 -48.15 9.38 -14.16
N LEU A 64 -48.32 8.06 -14.30
CA LEU A 64 -49.63 7.42 -14.47
C LEU A 64 -50.55 7.68 -13.28
N ALA A 65 -50.02 7.60 -12.05
CA ALA A 65 -50.78 7.94 -10.85
C ALA A 65 -51.26 9.41 -10.86
N CYS A 66 -50.40 10.35 -11.24
CA CYS A 66 -50.78 11.76 -11.36
C CYS A 66 -51.87 11.97 -12.42
N LEU A 67 -51.79 11.27 -13.55
CA LEU A 67 -52.78 11.33 -14.64
C LEU A 67 -54.14 10.75 -14.22
N LEU A 68 -54.16 9.64 -13.48
CA LEU A 68 -55.40 8.97 -13.08
C LEU A 68 -56.15 9.71 -11.95
N LEU A 69 -55.43 10.41 -11.08
CA LEU A 69 -56.00 11.03 -9.88
C LEU A 69 -56.51 12.47 -10.12
N ILE A 70 -56.22 13.08 -11.26
CA ILE A 70 -56.56 14.48 -11.55
C ILE A 70 -57.58 14.52 -12.70
N GLY A 71 -58.81 14.98 -12.41
CA GLY A 71 -59.90 15.14 -13.38
C GLY A 71 -60.21 16.59 -13.76
N GLY A 72 -61.09 16.77 -14.77
CA GLY A 72 -61.63 18.07 -15.18
C GLY A 72 -60.89 18.77 -16.34
N LYS A 73 -61.21 20.04 -16.57
CA LYS A 73 -60.62 20.83 -17.67
C LYS A 73 -59.11 21.05 -17.41
N TYR A 74 -58.28 20.83 -18.43
CA TYR A 74 -56.80 20.90 -18.38
C TYR A 74 -56.14 19.88 -17.42
N TRP A 75 -56.77 18.73 -17.18
CA TRP A 75 -56.28 17.71 -16.26
C TRP A 75 -54.85 17.24 -16.54
N ILE A 76 -54.48 17.06 -17.82
CA ILE A 76 -53.11 16.66 -18.23
C ILE A 76 -52.07 17.67 -17.76
N ILE A 77 -52.31 18.97 -17.98
CA ILE A 77 -51.38 20.04 -17.59
C ILE A 77 -51.24 20.08 -16.07
N LYS A 78 -52.35 19.96 -15.33
CA LYS A 78 -52.32 19.89 -13.85
C LYS A 78 -51.55 18.67 -13.35
N ALA A 79 -51.72 17.52 -13.98
CA ALA A 79 -50.99 16.30 -13.65
C ALA A 79 -49.48 16.43 -13.88
N LEU A 80 -49.07 17.05 -14.99
CA LEU A 80 -47.66 17.33 -15.26
C LEU A 80 -47.04 18.31 -14.25
N ILE A 81 -47.78 19.33 -13.80
CA ILE A 81 -47.33 20.26 -12.76
C ILE A 81 -47.12 19.52 -11.43
N VAL A 82 -48.09 18.69 -11.01
CA VAL A 82 -47.98 17.90 -9.78
C VAL A 82 -46.82 16.92 -9.85
N TYR A 83 -46.65 16.24 -10.98
CA TYR A 83 -45.54 15.35 -11.24
C TYR A 83 -44.18 16.06 -11.12
N ALA A 84 -44.03 17.22 -11.78
CA ALA A 84 -42.81 18.02 -11.68
C ALA A 84 -42.54 18.51 -10.24
N LEU A 85 -43.59 18.88 -9.50
CA LEU A 85 -43.48 19.30 -8.10
C LEU A 85 -43.00 18.16 -7.19
N ILE A 86 -43.50 16.93 -7.37
CA ILE A 86 -43.03 15.75 -6.63
C ILE A 86 -41.52 15.56 -6.83
N HIS A 87 -41.06 15.64 -8.08
CA HIS A 87 -39.63 15.47 -8.40
C HIS A 87 -38.78 16.59 -7.81
N TYR A 88 -39.23 17.83 -7.89
CA TYR A 88 -38.58 18.96 -7.24
C TYR A 88 -38.46 18.77 -5.72
N ILE A 89 -39.52 18.31 -5.06
CA ILE A 89 -39.50 18.00 -3.62
C ILE A 89 -38.50 16.88 -3.32
N LEU A 90 -38.50 15.79 -4.08
CA LEU A 90 -37.55 14.68 -3.91
C LEU A 90 -36.10 15.14 -4.11
N GLN A 91 -35.84 16.01 -5.09
CA GLN A 91 -34.51 16.59 -5.31
C GLN A 91 -34.05 17.42 -4.10
N LYS A 92 -34.93 18.26 -3.56
CA LYS A 92 -34.62 19.10 -2.39
C LYS A 92 -34.43 18.28 -1.11
N LEU A 93 -35.29 17.29 -0.88
CA LEU A 93 -35.17 16.37 0.25
C LEU A 93 -33.89 15.54 0.15
N GLY A 94 -33.61 14.96 -1.02
CA GLY A 94 -32.38 14.22 -1.27
C GLY A 94 -31.15 15.08 -0.98
N LYS A 95 -31.09 16.32 -1.50
CA LYS A 95 -30.00 17.24 -1.20
C LYS A 95 -29.85 17.52 0.30
N TYR A 96 -30.94 17.84 1.00
CA TYR A 96 -30.91 18.12 2.44
C TYR A 96 -30.32 16.95 3.25
N PHE A 97 -30.73 15.72 2.95
CA PHE A 97 -30.21 14.55 3.63
C PHE A 97 -28.77 14.22 3.23
N ILE A 98 -28.40 14.37 1.95
CA ILE A 98 -27.00 14.22 1.50
C ILE A 98 -26.09 15.15 2.30
N ASP A 99 -26.45 16.43 2.40
CA ASP A 99 -25.66 17.42 3.14
C ASP A 99 -25.54 17.01 4.63
N THR A 100 -26.64 16.53 5.23
CA THR A 100 -26.64 16.02 6.63
C THR A 100 -25.74 14.81 6.83
N TYR A 101 -25.83 13.79 5.98
CA TYR A 101 -25.02 12.57 6.13
C TYR A 101 -23.57 12.78 5.72
N LYS A 102 -23.31 13.71 4.81
CA LYS A 102 -21.97 14.19 4.50
C LYS A 102 -21.28 14.76 5.73
N GLU A 103 -21.94 15.67 6.45
CA GLU A 103 -21.39 16.25 7.68
C GLU A 103 -21.06 15.17 8.72
N LYS A 104 -21.95 14.19 8.91
CA LYS A 104 -21.70 13.05 9.81
C LYS A 104 -20.52 12.18 9.36
N LEU A 105 -20.42 11.90 8.07
CA LEU A 105 -19.32 11.13 7.50
C LEU A 105 -17.99 11.88 7.68
N ASP A 106 -17.97 13.18 7.40
CA ASP A 106 -16.78 14.03 7.56
C ASP A 106 -16.36 14.13 9.05
N GLU A 107 -17.31 14.19 9.98
CA GLU A 107 -17.04 14.14 11.43
C GLU A 107 -16.41 12.80 11.85
N ILE A 108 -16.99 11.68 11.42
CA ILE A 108 -16.44 10.34 11.67
C ILE A 108 -15.02 10.23 11.07
N ALA A 109 -14.82 10.71 9.85
CA ALA A 109 -13.52 10.69 9.19
C ALA A 109 -12.49 11.50 9.98
N LYS A 110 -12.85 12.70 10.44
CA LYS A 110 -11.97 13.55 11.23
C LYS A 110 -11.57 12.86 12.55
N GLU A 111 -12.55 12.36 13.31
CA GLU A 111 -12.29 11.67 14.58
C GLU A 111 -11.41 10.42 14.38
N CYS A 112 -11.72 9.62 13.36
CA CYS A 112 -10.94 8.43 13.04
C CYS A 112 -9.54 8.78 12.54
N GLN A 113 -9.38 9.88 11.78
CA GLN A 113 -8.09 10.34 11.29
C GLN A 113 -7.19 10.84 12.43
N GLU A 114 -7.74 11.59 13.39
CA GLU A 114 -7.00 12.01 14.59
C GLU A 114 -6.52 10.79 15.39
N ARG A 115 -7.40 9.79 15.55
CA ARG A 115 -7.04 8.54 16.25
C ARG A 115 -6.03 7.71 15.46
N LEU A 116 -6.16 7.64 14.13
CA LEU A 116 -5.24 6.94 13.24
C LEU A 116 -3.85 7.58 13.28
N ASN A 117 -3.77 8.92 13.26
CA ASN A 117 -2.51 9.65 13.38
C ASN A 117 -1.80 9.32 14.69
N SER A 118 -2.55 9.29 15.80
CA SER A 118 -2.03 8.90 17.12
C SER A 118 -1.56 7.45 17.12
N PHE A 119 -2.36 6.53 16.56
CA PHE A 119 -2.01 5.12 16.44
C PHE A 119 -0.75 4.89 15.60
N CYS A 120 -0.59 5.60 14.47
CA CYS A 120 0.61 5.58 13.66
C CYS A 120 1.85 5.96 14.50
N GLN A 121 1.76 7.05 15.26
CA GLN A 121 2.86 7.49 16.14
C GLN A 121 3.17 6.45 17.22
N GLU A 122 2.14 5.89 17.87
CA GLU A 122 2.29 4.82 18.86
C GLU A 122 2.97 3.58 18.26
N GLN A 123 2.59 3.15 17.04
CA GLN A 123 3.23 2.01 16.38
C GLN A 123 4.68 2.32 16.01
N TYR A 124 4.97 3.51 15.47
CA TYR A 124 6.33 3.90 15.15
C TYR A 124 7.22 3.95 16.38
N GLN A 125 6.74 4.53 17.49
CA GLN A 125 7.48 4.53 18.75
C GLN A 125 7.69 3.11 19.31
N LYS A 126 6.63 2.29 19.31
CA LYS A 126 6.70 0.91 19.82
C LYS A 126 7.75 0.07 19.08
N TYR A 127 7.88 0.27 17.78
CA TYR A 127 8.82 -0.47 16.94
C TYR A 127 10.11 0.30 16.65
N GLU A 128 10.35 1.43 17.35
CA GLU A 128 11.53 2.29 17.18
C GLU A 128 11.77 2.74 15.73
N ILE A 129 10.70 2.84 14.94
CA ILE A 129 10.72 3.26 13.54
C ILE A 129 10.84 4.78 13.50
N VAL A 130 12.01 5.28 13.11
CA VAL A 130 12.23 6.70 12.84
C VAL A 130 12.19 6.94 11.35
N TRP A 131 11.20 7.68 10.88
CA TRP A 131 11.12 8.12 9.49
C TRP A 131 12.01 9.35 9.27
N GLY A 132 13.00 9.23 8.40
CA GLY A 132 13.90 10.33 8.02
C GLY A 132 13.20 11.40 7.17
N ASN A 133 13.89 12.53 6.98
CA ASN A 133 13.35 13.72 6.32
C ASN A 133 13.22 13.57 4.79
N GLU A 134 13.87 12.58 4.20
CA GLU A 134 13.88 12.32 2.76
C GLU A 134 13.47 10.87 2.45
N TYR A 135 12.54 10.69 1.52
CA TYR A 135 12.22 9.42 0.84
C TYR A 135 12.08 8.15 1.68
N GLY A 136 11.37 8.22 2.81
CA GLY A 136 10.99 7.01 3.55
C GLY A 136 12.17 6.26 4.18
N GLU A 137 13.23 6.99 4.53
CA GLU A 137 14.32 6.46 5.34
C GLU A 137 13.79 5.90 6.66
N ILE A 138 14.19 4.69 7.03
CA ILE A 138 13.87 4.09 8.32
C ILE A 138 15.16 3.81 9.07
N LEU A 139 15.30 4.37 10.26
CA LEU A 139 16.50 4.19 11.10
C LEU A 139 16.21 3.21 12.23
N PHE A 140 17.11 2.26 12.42
CA PHE A 140 17.13 1.31 13.54
C PHE A 140 18.54 1.20 14.08
N ASP A 141 18.83 1.73 15.27
CA ASP A 141 20.10 1.56 16.01
C ASP A 141 21.36 1.14 15.18
N GLY A 142 21.84 2.04 14.30
CA GLY A 142 23.03 1.82 13.44
C GLY A 142 22.77 1.24 12.04
N LEU A 143 21.56 0.74 11.76
CA LEU A 143 21.08 0.31 10.46
C LEU A 143 20.15 1.37 9.86
N MET A 144 20.33 1.65 8.57
CA MET A 144 19.46 2.56 7.83
C MET A 144 18.82 1.83 6.65
N ILE A 145 17.51 1.94 6.51
CA ILE A 145 16.78 1.52 5.32
C ILE A 145 16.55 2.74 4.44
N LYS A 146 17.01 2.72 3.20
CA LYS A 146 16.79 3.78 2.21
C LYS A 146 16.55 3.18 0.84
N ASN A 147 15.49 3.61 0.15
CA ASN A 147 15.17 3.19 -1.22
C ASN A 147 15.14 1.66 -1.44
N GLY A 148 14.67 0.90 -0.45
CA GLY A 148 14.64 -0.57 -0.54
C GLY A 148 15.99 -1.25 -0.29
N CYS A 149 16.97 -0.52 0.23
CA CYS A 149 18.27 -1.05 0.64
C CYS A 149 18.48 -0.83 2.14
N PHE A 150 19.08 -1.82 2.81
CA PHE A 150 19.67 -1.63 4.14
C PHE A 150 21.14 -1.24 3.99
N GLU A 151 21.58 -0.26 4.77
CA GLU A 151 22.95 0.24 4.80
C GLU A 151 23.51 0.15 6.23
N ALA A 152 24.74 -0.33 6.37
CA ALA A 152 25.42 -0.47 7.64
C ALA A 152 26.94 -0.31 7.49
N ASP A 153 27.62 0.25 8.49
CA ASP A 153 29.09 0.29 8.53
C ASP A 153 29.62 -1.02 9.13
N LEU A 154 30.46 -1.75 8.41
CA LEU A 154 31.06 -3.01 8.89
C LEU A 154 32.23 -2.80 9.86
N GLY A 155 32.73 -1.57 9.99
CA GLY A 155 33.87 -1.23 10.86
C GLY A 155 35.22 -1.83 10.43
N VAL A 156 35.24 -2.62 9.36
CA VAL A 156 36.42 -3.22 8.76
C VAL A 156 36.46 -2.88 7.27
N GLU A 157 37.64 -2.53 6.76
CA GLU A 157 37.82 -2.26 5.34
C GLU A 157 37.87 -3.60 4.58
N CYS A 158 36.71 -4.05 4.12
CA CYS A 158 36.56 -5.16 3.19
C CYS A 158 35.80 -4.69 1.94
N GLY A 159 36.04 -5.37 0.81
CA GLY A 159 35.38 -5.07 -0.45
C GLY A 159 36.32 -4.60 -1.58
N PRO A 160 35.84 -4.55 -2.83
CA PRO A 160 34.51 -4.96 -3.29
C PRO A 160 34.19 -6.44 -3.10
N ILE A 161 33.04 -6.74 -2.52
CA ILE A 161 32.43 -8.08 -2.56
C ILE A 161 30.98 -7.89 -2.94
N ASP A 162 30.57 -8.54 -4.03
CA ASP A 162 29.21 -8.48 -4.56
C ASP A 162 28.60 -9.88 -4.50
N ILE A 163 27.48 -10.02 -3.80
CA ILE A 163 26.79 -11.28 -3.56
C ILE A 163 25.37 -11.18 -4.10
N TYR A 164 25.01 -12.11 -4.98
CA TYR A 164 23.77 -12.10 -5.74
C TYR A 164 22.91 -13.32 -5.40
N CYS A 165 21.64 -13.11 -5.06
CA CYS A 165 20.67 -14.20 -4.92
C CYS A 165 20.28 -14.73 -6.30
N LEU A 166 20.70 -15.95 -6.64
CA LEU A 166 20.52 -16.50 -7.99
C LEU A 166 19.10 -16.98 -8.29
N SER A 167 18.26 -17.14 -7.27
CA SER A 167 16.82 -17.40 -7.46
C SER A 167 16.04 -16.16 -7.84
N ASP A 168 16.57 -14.95 -7.56
CA ASP A 168 15.98 -13.70 -8.03
C ASP A 168 16.43 -13.44 -9.47
N THR A 169 15.47 -13.14 -10.35
CA THR A 169 15.77 -12.95 -11.78
C THR A 169 16.62 -11.70 -12.03
N VAL A 170 16.37 -10.61 -11.31
CA VAL A 170 17.10 -9.35 -11.50
C VAL A 170 18.55 -9.50 -11.03
N ALA A 171 18.74 -10.04 -9.82
CA ALA A 171 20.08 -10.29 -9.28
C ALA A 171 20.84 -11.33 -10.09
N GLY A 172 20.16 -12.39 -10.55
CA GLY A 172 20.75 -13.43 -11.39
C GLY A 172 21.24 -12.91 -12.74
N GLU A 173 20.52 -11.99 -13.39
CA GLU A 173 20.95 -11.35 -14.63
C GLU A 173 22.12 -10.37 -14.39
N ARG A 174 22.08 -9.59 -13.31
CA ARG A 174 23.19 -8.70 -12.91
C ARG A 174 24.49 -9.48 -12.66
N TYR A 175 24.41 -10.58 -11.91
CA TYR A 175 25.54 -11.48 -11.68
C TYR A 175 26.17 -11.97 -12.99
N LYS A 176 25.35 -12.40 -13.97
CA LYS A 176 25.86 -12.85 -15.28
C LYS A 176 26.54 -11.72 -16.04
N ALA A 177 25.95 -10.53 -16.03
CA ALA A 177 26.47 -9.36 -16.72
C ALA A 177 27.81 -8.92 -16.13
N GLU A 178 27.91 -8.78 -14.81
CA GLU A 178 29.14 -8.36 -14.12
C GLU A 178 30.26 -9.40 -14.24
N LYS A 179 29.94 -10.69 -14.10
CA LYS A 179 30.90 -11.77 -14.31
C LYS A 179 31.52 -11.74 -15.72
N ALA A 180 30.79 -11.25 -16.71
CA ALA A 180 31.25 -11.16 -18.10
C ALA A 180 32.03 -9.86 -18.40
N GLN A 181 32.10 -8.90 -17.48
CA GLN A 181 32.81 -7.65 -17.69
C GLN A 181 34.31 -7.88 -17.83
N LYS A 182 34.91 -7.15 -18.79
CA LYS A 182 36.34 -7.24 -19.11
C LYS A 182 36.99 -5.87 -19.17
N TYR A 183 38.23 -5.79 -18.71
CA TYR A 183 39.11 -4.67 -19.00
C TYR A 183 39.46 -4.64 -20.50
N PRO A 184 39.94 -3.50 -21.04
CA PRO A 184 40.37 -3.40 -22.44
C PRO A 184 41.45 -4.41 -22.85
N ASN A 185 42.23 -4.91 -21.87
CA ASN A 185 43.26 -5.93 -22.08
C ASN A 185 42.69 -7.36 -22.21
N GLY A 186 41.36 -7.53 -22.13
CA GLY A 186 40.66 -8.81 -22.29
C GLY A 186 40.51 -9.64 -21.01
N ASN A 187 41.13 -9.23 -19.90
CA ASN A 187 40.97 -9.89 -18.60
C ASN A 187 39.61 -9.55 -17.98
N ASN A 188 39.01 -10.49 -17.25
CA ASN A 188 37.80 -10.23 -16.50
C ASN A 188 38.05 -9.17 -15.42
N VAL A 189 37.09 -8.28 -15.21
CA VAL A 189 37.14 -7.28 -14.14
C VAL A 189 37.02 -7.96 -12.78
N TYR A 190 36.04 -8.85 -12.65
CA TYR A 190 35.75 -9.60 -11.44
C TYR A 190 36.13 -11.07 -11.56
N ILE A 191 36.45 -11.68 -10.43
CA ILE A 191 36.59 -13.13 -10.30
C ILE A 191 35.33 -13.71 -9.65
N ASP A 192 34.93 -14.89 -10.12
CA ASP A 192 33.85 -15.68 -9.53
C ASP A 192 34.40 -16.55 -8.40
N MET A 193 33.92 -16.30 -7.18
CA MET A 193 34.39 -16.96 -5.97
C MET A 193 33.76 -18.34 -5.76
N LYS A 194 32.81 -18.77 -6.59
CA LYS A 194 32.15 -20.08 -6.43
C LYS A 194 33.13 -21.26 -6.37
N LYS A 195 34.23 -21.20 -7.14
CA LYS A 195 35.26 -22.25 -7.13
C LYS A 195 36.04 -22.32 -5.81
N ASN A 196 36.05 -21.22 -5.03
CA ASN A 196 36.76 -21.09 -3.77
C ASN A 196 35.88 -21.46 -2.56
N ILE A 197 34.56 -21.45 -2.73
CA ILE A 197 33.59 -21.74 -1.67
C ILE A 197 33.25 -23.24 -1.69
N ALA A 198 33.48 -23.93 -0.57
CA ALA A 198 33.21 -25.36 -0.46
C ALA A 198 31.72 -25.71 -0.31
N SER A 199 30.90 -24.78 0.20
CA SER A 199 29.47 -25.01 0.44
C SER A 199 28.70 -25.15 -0.87
N THR A 200 28.23 -26.36 -1.15
CA THR A 200 27.44 -26.63 -2.36
C THR A 200 26.06 -25.99 -2.31
N GLU A 201 25.47 -25.84 -1.12
CA GLU A 201 24.19 -25.16 -0.95
C GLU A 201 24.33 -23.67 -1.22
N PHE A 202 25.34 -23.03 -0.65
CA PHE A 202 25.62 -21.62 -0.89
C PHE A 202 25.86 -21.37 -2.38
N ASN A 203 26.72 -22.15 -3.02
CA ASN A 203 27.01 -22.01 -4.46
C ASN A 203 25.81 -22.29 -5.38
N LYS A 204 24.78 -23.00 -4.92
CA LYS A 204 23.53 -23.15 -5.68
C LYS A 204 22.67 -21.89 -5.61
N LYS A 205 22.61 -21.26 -4.43
CA LYS A 205 21.72 -20.14 -4.15
C LYS A 205 22.32 -18.77 -4.43
N MET A 206 23.63 -18.63 -4.26
CA MET A 206 24.33 -17.35 -4.32
C MET A 206 25.41 -17.34 -5.41
N GLY A 207 25.58 -16.19 -6.06
CA GLY A 207 26.74 -15.85 -6.88
C GLY A 207 27.60 -14.85 -6.13
N VAL A 208 28.93 -14.99 -6.18
CA VAL A 208 29.84 -14.08 -5.48
C VAL A 208 30.91 -13.61 -6.45
N LEU A 209 31.04 -12.30 -6.56
CA LEU A 209 32.05 -11.62 -7.35
C LEU A 209 32.91 -10.74 -6.44
N THR A 210 34.19 -10.63 -6.76
CA THR A 210 35.13 -9.72 -6.11
C THR A 210 36.25 -9.37 -7.08
N LEU A 211 37.08 -8.39 -6.74
CA LEU A 211 38.30 -8.09 -7.51
C LEU A 211 39.38 -9.14 -7.25
N PRO A 212 40.23 -9.47 -8.25
CA PRO A 212 41.31 -10.45 -8.09
C PRO A 212 42.20 -10.23 -6.85
N GLU A 213 42.57 -8.98 -6.58
CA GLU A 213 43.41 -8.58 -5.44
C GLU A 213 42.69 -8.69 -4.08
N LYS A 214 41.36 -8.84 -4.08
CA LYS A 214 40.51 -8.95 -2.89
C LYS A 214 40.06 -10.38 -2.60
N GLU A 215 40.49 -11.37 -3.40
CA GLU A 215 40.12 -12.78 -3.27
C GLU A 215 40.25 -13.32 -1.82
N HIS A 216 41.39 -13.04 -1.18
CA HIS A 216 41.68 -13.53 0.16
C HIS A 216 40.85 -12.81 1.25
N GLU A 217 40.61 -11.50 1.10
CA GLU A 217 39.73 -10.75 2.01
C GLU A 217 38.28 -11.24 1.88
N CYS A 218 37.82 -11.50 0.65
CA CYS A 218 36.51 -12.08 0.37
C CYS A 218 36.35 -13.47 1.03
N MET A 219 37.37 -14.33 0.95
CA MET A 219 37.33 -15.64 1.61
C MET A 219 37.29 -15.55 3.13
N LYS A 220 37.96 -14.57 3.74
CA LYS A 220 37.87 -14.32 5.18
C LYS A 220 36.47 -13.87 5.59
N PHE A 221 35.87 -12.99 4.79
CA PHE A 221 34.52 -12.50 5.02
C PHE A 221 33.47 -13.61 4.91
N LEU A 222 33.61 -14.49 3.91
CA LEU A 222 32.69 -15.61 3.67
C LEU A 222 32.99 -16.81 4.58
N SER A 223 33.03 -16.58 5.88
CA SER A 223 33.06 -17.66 6.88
C SER A 223 31.85 -18.59 6.72
N THR A 224 31.91 -19.81 7.27
CA THR A 224 30.78 -20.76 7.21
C THR A 224 29.52 -20.19 7.84
N SER A 225 29.66 -19.42 8.92
CA SER A 225 28.57 -18.73 9.62
C SER A 225 27.91 -17.67 8.73
N CYS A 226 28.75 -16.83 8.11
CA CYS A 226 28.32 -15.79 7.16
C CYS A 226 27.58 -16.40 5.96
N GLN A 227 28.12 -17.47 5.36
CA GLN A 227 27.47 -18.18 4.26
C GLN A 227 26.08 -18.70 4.65
N LEU A 228 25.93 -19.28 5.84
CA LEU A 228 24.64 -19.78 6.33
C LEU A 228 23.63 -18.64 6.53
N ALA A 229 24.05 -17.54 7.16
CA ALA A 229 23.20 -16.37 7.40
C ALA A 229 22.68 -15.77 6.09
N ILE A 230 23.55 -15.63 5.09
CA ILE A 230 23.17 -15.14 3.76
C ILE A 230 22.16 -16.09 3.09
N VAL A 231 22.37 -17.40 3.17
CA VAL A 231 21.45 -18.39 2.59
C VAL A 231 20.07 -18.36 3.27
N GLN A 232 20.03 -18.19 4.60
CA GLN A 232 18.78 -18.05 5.35
C GLN A 232 18.05 -16.76 4.99
N ALA A 233 18.76 -15.64 4.93
CA ALA A 233 18.19 -14.34 4.55
C ALA A 233 17.66 -14.34 3.11
N ALA A 234 18.38 -14.97 2.18
CA ALA A 234 17.90 -15.18 0.81
C ALA A 234 16.67 -16.11 0.75
N GLY A 235 16.68 -17.21 1.52
CA GLY A 235 15.55 -18.15 1.59
C GLY A 235 14.27 -17.55 2.14
N ASN A 236 14.38 -16.52 2.98
CA ASN A 236 13.26 -15.74 3.51
C ASN A 236 12.86 -14.56 2.60
N ASN A 237 13.36 -14.49 1.37
CA ASN A 237 13.10 -13.42 0.38
C ASN A 237 13.47 -12.01 0.87
N ILE A 238 14.50 -11.90 1.70
CA ILE A 238 14.91 -10.61 2.28
C ILE A 238 15.99 -10.00 1.43
N VAL A 239 17.04 -10.78 1.16
CA VAL A 239 18.23 -10.35 0.44
C VAL A 239 18.08 -10.67 -1.03
N ARG A 240 18.08 -9.64 -1.87
CA ARG A 240 18.27 -9.77 -3.31
C ARG A 240 19.76 -9.74 -3.65
N GLU A 241 20.45 -8.72 -3.15
CA GLU A 241 21.88 -8.47 -3.39
C GLU A 241 22.55 -7.97 -2.12
N ILE A 242 23.83 -8.28 -1.94
CA ILE A 242 24.68 -7.69 -0.92
C ILE A 242 25.91 -7.12 -1.61
N HIS A 243 26.16 -5.83 -1.42
CA HIS A 243 27.33 -5.14 -1.91
C HIS A 243 28.14 -4.65 -0.73
N ILE A 244 29.43 -4.94 -0.74
CA ILE A 244 30.36 -4.50 0.29
C ILE A 244 31.43 -3.65 -0.36
N TRP A 245 31.47 -2.37 0.00
CA TRP A 245 32.40 -1.41 -0.57
C TRP A 245 32.85 -0.40 0.49
N GLN A 246 34.16 -0.15 0.58
CA GLN A 246 34.74 0.82 1.53
C GLN A 246 34.30 0.59 2.98
N GLY A 247 34.21 -0.68 3.40
CA GLY A 247 33.77 -1.04 4.75
C GLY A 247 32.29 -0.77 5.04
N LYS A 248 31.48 -0.53 4.01
CA LYS A 248 30.03 -0.43 4.11
C LYS A 248 29.36 -1.64 3.50
N LEU A 249 28.29 -2.07 4.16
CA LEU A 249 27.37 -3.09 3.71
C LEU A 249 26.14 -2.42 3.12
N HIS A 250 25.80 -2.74 1.88
CA HIS A 250 24.54 -2.38 1.24
C HIS A 250 23.79 -3.66 0.86
N ILE A 251 22.66 -3.91 1.50
CA ILE A 251 21.79 -5.04 1.19
C ILE A 251 20.59 -4.53 0.41
N THR A 252 20.49 -4.88 -0.87
CA THR A 252 19.27 -4.64 -1.65
C THR A 252 18.23 -5.67 -1.27
N MET A 253 17.03 -5.22 -0.89
CA MET A 253 15.94 -6.12 -0.54
C MET A 253 15.11 -6.56 -1.73
N MET A 254 14.39 -7.67 -1.58
CA MET A 254 13.39 -8.05 -2.59
C MET A 254 12.16 -7.15 -2.58
N GLN A 255 11.79 -6.59 -1.42
CA GLN A 255 10.61 -5.75 -1.22
C GLN A 255 11.00 -4.38 -0.68
N ALA A 256 10.53 -3.31 -1.33
CA ALA A 256 10.69 -1.95 -0.85
C ALA A 256 9.60 -1.61 0.20
N PHE A 257 9.95 -0.76 1.15
CA PHE A 257 9.01 -0.27 2.15
C PHE A 257 8.34 1.02 1.69
N GLY A 258 7.03 1.06 1.88
CA GLY A 258 6.26 2.28 1.80
C GLY A 258 5.65 2.58 3.15
N ARG A 259 5.52 3.87 3.47
CA ARG A 259 4.63 4.30 4.53
C ARG A 259 3.20 3.91 4.13
N ALA A 260 2.46 3.25 5.02
CA ALA A 260 1.05 3.00 4.78
C ALA A 260 0.33 4.35 4.56
N ASP A 261 -0.55 4.41 3.55
CA ASP A 261 -1.38 5.57 3.31
C ASP A 261 -2.40 5.68 4.45
N ALA A 262 -2.07 6.52 5.44
CA ALA A 262 -2.84 6.67 6.66
C ALA A 262 -3.94 7.72 6.46
N ASN A 263 -4.78 7.57 5.45
CA ASN A 263 -5.89 8.48 5.17
C ASN A 263 -7.23 7.74 5.21
N ILE A 264 -8.21 8.29 5.94
CA ILE A 264 -9.57 7.75 5.96
C ILE A 264 -10.29 8.14 4.66
N ALA A 265 -10.39 7.19 3.73
CA ALA A 265 -11.18 7.33 2.51
C ALA A 265 -12.68 7.25 2.82
N VAL A 266 -13.27 8.32 3.32
CA VAL A 266 -14.61 8.35 3.93
C VAL A 266 -15.76 7.84 3.04
N TYR A 267 -15.64 7.91 1.71
CA TYR A 267 -16.67 7.41 0.80
C TYR A 267 -16.44 5.97 0.32
N ALA A 268 -15.36 5.32 0.78
CA ALA A 268 -15.05 3.93 0.50
C ALA A 268 -15.64 2.99 1.57
N GLU A 269 -15.94 1.75 1.19
CA GLU A 269 -16.39 0.73 2.12
C GLU A 269 -15.23 0.20 2.96
N ASN A 270 -15.50 -0.14 4.23
CA ASN A 270 -14.50 -0.62 5.18
C ASN A 270 -13.30 0.34 5.39
N ALA A 271 -13.47 1.63 5.10
CA ALA A 271 -12.39 2.61 5.06
C ALA A 271 -11.59 2.68 6.38
N ILE A 272 -12.27 2.62 7.52
CA ILE A 272 -11.64 2.78 8.83
C ILE A 272 -10.85 1.51 9.17
N VAL A 273 -11.47 0.33 9.08
CA VAL A 273 -10.80 -0.95 9.37
C VAL A 273 -9.59 -1.15 8.46
N ASN A 274 -9.71 -0.83 7.17
CA ASN A 274 -8.63 -0.97 6.21
C ASN A 274 -7.46 -0.05 6.53
N ALA A 275 -7.71 1.23 6.87
CA ALA A 275 -6.67 2.18 7.19
C ALA A 275 -5.87 1.77 8.45
N PHE A 276 -6.55 1.41 9.53
CA PHE A 276 -5.89 0.95 10.76
C PHE A 276 -5.16 -0.39 10.55
N GLY A 277 -5.78 -1.33 9.83
CA GLY A 277 -5.17 -2.62 9.50
C GLY A 277 -3.92 -2.48 8.63
N ALA A 278 -3.92 -1.55 7.67
CA ALA A 278 -2.77 -1.28 6.81
C ALA A 278 -1.56 -0.77 7.60
N VAL A 279 -1.77 0.14 8.57
CA VAL A 279 -0.71 0.64 9.45
C VAL A 279 -0.14 -0.47 10.34
N GLU A 280 -1.02 -1.26 10.96
CA GLU A 280 -0.59 -2.39 11.80
C GLU A 280 0.23 -3.40 11.00
N TYR A 281 -0.28 -3.79 9.83
CA TYR A 281 0.40 -4.72 8.94
C TYR A 281 1.75 -4.16 8.47
N SER A 282 1.80 -2.91 8.00
CA SER A 282 3.05 -2.34 7.49
C SER A 282 4.13 -2.26 8.58
N CYS A 283 3.78 -1.84 9.79
CA CYS A 283 4.74 -1.73 10.88
C CYS A 283 5.25 -3.11 11.31
N SER A 284 4.37 -4.12 11.37
CA SER A 284 4.77 -5.50 11.68
C SER A 284 5.69 -6.09 10.61
N GLN A 285 5.45 -5.82 9.33
CA GLN A 285 6.33 -6.28 8.25
C GLN A 285 7.71 -5.60 8.32
N ILE A 286 7.74 -4.28 8.54
CA ILE A 286 8.98 -3.52 8.73
C ILE A 286 9.81 -4.13 9.88
N GLN A 287 9.20 -4.37 11.04
CA GLN A 287 9.89 -4.97 12.19
C GLN A 287 10.44 -6.36 11.86
N HIS A 288 9.63 -7.24 11.28
CA HIS A 288 10.07 -8.61 10.98
C HIS A 288 11.29 -8.64 10.04
N GLN A 289 11.30 -7.76 9.04
CA GLN A 289 12.42 -7.67 8.10
C GLN A 289 13.65 -7.02 8.74
N GLU A 290 13.46 -6.03 9.61
CA GLU A 290 14.53 -5.46 10.42
C GLU A 290 15.22 -6.52 11.29
N GLU A 291 14.47 -7.35 12.01
CA GLU A 291 15.02 -8.41 12.88
C GLU A 291 15.93 -9.37 12.09
N LEU A 292 15.48 -9.74 10.90
CA LEU A 292 16.22 -10.66 10.04
C LEU A 292 17.44 -10.02 9.39
N VAL A 293 17.37 -8.74 9.00
CA VAL A 293 18.54 -8.02 8.49
C VAL A 293 19.54 -7.73 9.59
N ARG A 294 19.10 -7.38 10.79
CA ARG A 294 19.96 -7.24 11.97
C ARG A 294 20.67 -8.56 12.28
N SER A 295 19.95 -9.68 12.26
CA SER A 295 20.55 -11.00 12.43
C SER A 295 21.58 -11.33 11.34
N CYS A 296 21.28 -10.98 10.09
CA CYS A 296 22.22 -11.11 8.98
C CYS A 296 23.47 -10.26 9.24
N TYR A 297 23.31 -8.96 9.48
CA TYR A 297 24.39 -8.02 9.77
C TYR A 297 25.27 -8.48 10.94
N GLN A 298 24.69 -8.88 12.07
CA GLN A 298 25.43 -9.42 13.21
C GLN A 298 26.30 -10.62 12.80
N SER A 299 25.74 -11.55 12.03
CA SER A 299 26.47 -12.72 11.51
C SER A 299 27.57 -12.38 10.50
N LEU A 300 27.53 -11.19 9.89
CA LEU A 300 28.58 -10.69 8.99
C LEU A 300 29.70 -9.97 9.75
N THR A 301 29.43 -9.48 10.96
CA THR A 301 30.38 -8.73 11.79
C THR A 301 31.02 -9.53 12.92
N GLU A 302 30.48 -10.70 13.28
CA GLU A 302 31.03 -11.66 14.25
C GLU A 302 32.04 -12.64 13.62
#